data_AF-A0A7C3WUM1-F1
#
_entry.id   AF-A0A7C3WUM1-F1
#
_cell.length_a   1.000
_cell.length_b   1.000
_cell.length_c   1.000
_cell.angle_alpha   90.00
_cell.angle_beta   90.00
_cell.angle_gamma   90.00
#
_symmetry.space_group_name_H-M   'P 1'
#
loop_
_entity.id
_entity.type
_entity.pdbx_description
1 polymer ?
#
loop_
_entity_poly.entity_id
_entity_poly.type
_entity_poly.pdbx_seq_one_letter_code
_entity_poly.pdbx_strand_id
1 'polypeptide(L)'
;MLEEELCRRVESMLGVSLSDVALASLKKAALLGLPIGFAKRGGRAVEVSYGERRAVFRVAVARGFSSESVVCLRLYVADCGRVAVVTDRGEVRVEVEHIPGYLSSPGELYNGAVADVWTIRFREVLRGALVPVPRSALPPYVEEAAEQKLGDLAHHLEAFHLPSTGDYALGVGGIYPLWVGWRGLMVSVSEVALRELVEKEHGR
;
A
#
# COMPACT_ATOMS: atom_id res chain seq x y z
N MET A 1 0.04 -22.11 -21.69
CA MET A 1 1.35 -22.77 -21.46
C MET A 1 2.46 -21.80 -21.04
N LEU A 2 2.69 -20.67 -21.73
CA LEU A 2 3.79 -19.75 -21.42
C LEU A 2 3.76 -19.08 -20.03
N GLU A 3 2.57 -18.73 -19.51
CA GLU A 3 2.46 -18.02 -18.23
C GLU A 3 2.83 -18.90 -17.02
N GLU A 4 2.36 -20.15 -16.98
CA GLU A 4 2.64 -21.04 -15.85
C GLU A 4 4.11 -21.42 -15.73
N GLU A 5 4.80 -21.53 -16.87
CA GLU A 5 6.23 -21.77 -16.95
C GLU A 5 7.00 -20.54 -16.45
N LEU A 6 6.58 -19.33 -16.87
CA LEU A 6 7.18 -18.08 -16.39
C LEU A 6 6.97 -17.91 -14.87
N CYS A 7 5.77 -18.16 -14.36
CA CYS A 7 5.48 -18.13 -12.94
C CYS A 7 6.38 -19.12 -12.17
N ARG A 8 6.49 -20.37 -12.64
CA ARG A 8 7.36 -21.39 -12.02
C ARG A 8 8.83 -20.95 -12.03
N ARG A 9 9.31 -20.39 -13.14
CA ARG A 9 10.69 -19.90 -13.24
C ARG A 9 10.98 -18.80 -12.22
N VAL A 10 10.08 -17.83 -12.07
CA VAL A 10 10.25 -16.74 -11.10
C VAL A 10 10.17 -17.25 -9.66
N GLU A 11 9.22 -18.13 -9.34
CA GLU A 11 9.13 -18.76 -8.02
C GLU A 11 10.41 -19.53 -7.66
N SER A 12 10.93 -20.34 -8.60
CA SER A 12 12.19 -21.06 -8.41
C SER A 12 13.39 -20.13 -8.24
N MET A 13 13.43 -19.02 -8.96
CA MET A 13 14.51 -18.03 -8.87
C MET A 13 14.52 -17.30 -7.51
N LEU A 14 13.34 -17.00 -6.98
CA LEU A 14 13.19 -16.25 -5.73
C LEU A 14 13.16 -17.13 -4.47
N GLY A 15 12.88 -18.43 -4.61
CA GLY A 15 12.71 -19.34 -3.47
C GLY A 15 11.46 -19.04 -2.63
N VAL A 16 10.54 -18.21 -3.11
CA VAL A 16 9.28 -17.84 -2.45
C VAL A 16 8.12 -17.89 -3.44
N SER A 17 6.89 -17.96 -2.93
CA SER A 17 5.72 -17.96 -3.82
C SER A 17 5.42 -16.55 -4.34
N LEU A 18 4.81 -16.43 -5.52
CA LEU A 18 4.43 -15.13 -6.07
C LEU A 18 3.48 -14.37 -5.14
N SER A 19 2.62 -15.09 -4.42
CA SER A 19 1.76 -14.48 -3.40
C SER A 19 2.53 -13.78 -2.27
N ASP A 20 3.73 -14.27 -1.91
CA ASP A 20 4.56 -13.61 -0.88
C ASP A 20 5.13 -12.28 -1.41
N VAL A 21 5.53 -12.24 -2.68
CA VAL A 21 5.95 -11.00 -3.37
C VAL A 21 4.80 -9.99 -3.43
N ALA A 22 3.59 -10.45 -3.78
CA ALA A 22 2.40 -9.60 -3.78
C ALA A 22 2.05 -9.08 -2.38
N LEU A 23 2.13 -9.93 -1.34
CA LEU A 23 1.90 -9.54 0.06
C LEU A 23 2.91 -8.51 0.54
N ALA A 24 4.19 -8.65 0.19
CA ALA A 24 5.20 -7.64 0.52
C ALA A 24 4.86 -6.27 -0.10
N SER A 25 4.33 -6.28 -1.31
CA SER A 25 3.92 -5.07 -2.03
C SER A 25 2.69 -4.42 -1.42
N LEU A 26 1.67 -5.22 -1.09
CA LEU A 26 0.47 -4.77 -0.38
C LEU A 26 0.79 -4.28 1.03
N LYS A 27 1.71 -4.95 1.73
CA LYS A 27 2.23 -4.50 3.04
C LYS A 27 2.88 -3.13 2.89
N LYS A 28 3.78 -2.94 1.92
CA LYS A 28 4.41 -1.63 1.69
C LYS A 28 3.36 -0.55 1.42
N ALA A 29 2.37 -0.82 0.58
CA ALA A 29 1.27 0.12 0.32
C ALA A 29 0.50 0.48 1.60
N ALA A 30 0.17 -0.52 2.41
CA ALA A 30 -0.54 -0.30 3.67
C ALA A 30 0.31 0.45 4.70
N LEU A 31 1.63 0.20 4.76
CA LEU A 31 2.55 0.96 5.61
C LEU A 31 2.62 2.44 5.20
N LEU A 32 2.42 2.76 3.92
CA LEU A 32 2.28 4.16 3.46
C LEU A 32 0.90 4.77 3.74
N GLY A 33 0.01 4.02 4.39
CA GLY A 33 -1.26 4.50 4.91
C GLY A 33 -2.50 4.04 4.15
N LEU A 34 -2.35 3.33 3.03
CA LEU A 34 -3.50 2.82 2.29
C LEU A 34 -4.30 1.86 3.20
N PRO A 35 -5.59 2.15 3.48
CA PRO A 35 -6.34 1.45 4.52
C PRO A 35 -6.92 0.14 3.99
N ILE A 36 -6.03 -0.79 3.67
CA ILE A 36 -6.37 -2.12 3.15
C ILE A 36 -5.94 -3.22 4.13
N GLY A 37 -6.74 -4.27 4.18
CA GLY A 37 -6.32 -5.57 4.70
C GLY A 37 -5.86 -6.47 3.55
N PHE A 38 -5.04 -7.47 3.87
CA PHE A 38 -4.65 -8.48 2.88
C PHE A 38 -4.30 -9.81 3.54
N ALA A 39 -4.52 -10.91 2.82
CA ALA A 39 -4.22 -12.26 3.29
C ALA A 39 -3.79 -13.18 2.14
N LYS A 40 -2.94 -14.15 2.45
CA LYS A 40 -2.58 -15.23 1.52
C LYS A 40 -3.77 -16.20 1.39
N ARG A 41 -4.15 -16.54 0.15
CA ARG A 41 -5.19 -17.56 -0.13
C ARG A 41 -4.65 -18.80 -0.86
N GLY A 42 -3.37 -18.79 -1.23
CA GLY A 42 -2.65 -19.89 -1.86
C GLY A 42 -1.30 -19.40 -2.39
N GLY A 43 -0.53 -20.25 -3.10
CA GLY A 43 0.77 -19.85 -3.66
C GLY A 43 0.69 -18.75 -4.72
N ARG A 44 -0.47 -18.62 -5.38
CA ARG A 44 -0.72 -17.67 -6.48
C ARG A 44 -2.03 -16.91 -6.32
N ALA A 45 -2.47 -16.68 -5.07
CA ALA A 45 -3.67 -15.91 -4.80
C ALA A 45 -3.54 -15.12 -3.50
N VAL A 46 -4.02 -13.88 -3.52
CA VAL A 46 -4.11 -12.99 -2.36
C VAL A 46 -5.52 -12.42 -2.26
N GLU A 47 -6.01 -12.30 -1.05
CA GLU A 47 -7.22 -11.52 -0.77
C GLU A 47 -6.82 -10.11 -0.34
N VAL A 48 -7.56 -9.11 -0.80
CA VAL A 48 -7.44 -7.73 -0.35
C VAL A 48 -8.81 -7.26 0.12
N SER A 49 -8.86 -6.55 1.24
CA SER A 49 -10.08 -5.97 1.80
C SER A 49 -9.94 -4.46 1.99
N TYR A 50 -11.08 -3.77 1.89
CA TYR A 50 -11.22 -2.35 2.19
C TYR A 50 -12.60 -2.13 2.82
N GLY A 51 -12.62 -1.68 4.07
CA GLY A 51 -13.85 -1.70 4.87
C GLY A 51 -14.47 -3.10 4.91
N GLU A 52 -15.75 -3.21 4.59
CA GLU A 52 -16.48 -4.49 4.54
C GLU A 52 -16.34 -5.23 3.20
N ARG A 53 -15.68 -4.61 2.20
CA ARG A 53 -15.51 -5.19 0.87
C ARG A 53 -14.25 -6.03 0.80
N ARG A 54 -14.29 -7.10 0.00
CA ARG A 54 -13.15 -7.98 -0.25
C ARG A 54 -13.12 -8.45 -1.70
N ALA A 55 -11.92 -8.66 -2.21
CA ALA A 55 -11.68 -9.25 -3.53
C ALA A 55 -10.48 -10.19 -3.46
N VAL A 56 -10.54 -11.28 -4.24
CA VAL A 56 -9.45 -12.25 -4.35
C VAL A 56 -8.79 -12.08 -5.70
N PHE A 57 -7.49 -11.80 -5.67
CA PHE A 57 -6.66 -11.61 -6.85
C PHE A 57 -5.78 -12.83 -7.06
N ARG A 58 -5.76 -13.33 -8.29
CA ARG A 58 -4.70 -14.24 -8.73
C ARG A 58 -3.41 -13.46 -8.88
N VAL A 59 -2.29 -14.08 -8.54
CA VAL A 59 -0.96 -13.52 -8.77
C VAL A 59 -0.35 -14.24 -9.97
N ALA A 60 0.08 -13.46 -10.96
CA ALA A 60 0.68 -13.96 -12.19
C ALA A 60 1.94 -13.18 -12.54
N VAL A 61 2.73 -13.72 -13.47
CA VAL A 61 3.89 -13.04 -14.03
C VAL A 61 3.66 -12.74 -15.50
N ALA A 62 3.94 -11.50 -15.89
CA ALA A 62 4.04 -11.09 -17.29
C ALA A 62 5.50 -10.81 -17.64
N ARG A 63 5.85 -10.88 -18.93
CA ARG A 63 7.17 -10.40 -19.39
C ARG A 63 7.20 -8.87 -19.30
N GLY A 64 8.24 -8.34 -18.67
CA GLY A 64 8.54 -6.91 -18.65
C GLY A 64 9.32 -6.47 -19.88
N PHE A 65 9.87 -5.26 -19.80
CA PHE A 65 10.84 -4.80 -20.78
C PHE A 65 12.19 -5.51 -20.56
N SER A 66 12.88 -5.88 -21.64
CA SER A 66 14.15 -6.62 -21.58
C SER A 66 14.01 -7.99 -20.89
N SER A 67 14.90 -8.31 -19.93
CA SER A 67 14.92 -9.57 -19.18
C SER A 67 14.08 -9.55 -17.89
N GLU A 68 13.33 -8.47 -17.64
CA GLU A 68 12.53 -8.32 -16.43
C GLU A 68 11.23 -9.16 -16.46
N SER A 69 10.80 -9.59 -15.27
CA SER A 69 9.51 -10.24 -15.03
C SER A 69 8.65 -9.35 -14.16
N VAL A 70 7.39 -9.14 -14.53
CA VAL A 70 6.47 -8.27 -13.81
C VAL A 70 5.47 -9.13 -13.05
N VAL A 71 5.43 -8.99 -11.73
CA VAL A 71 4.43 -9.63 -10.87
C VAL A 71 3.19 -8.76 -10.82
N CYS A 72 2.06 -9.36 -11.15
CA CYS A 72 0.77 -8.68 -11.28
C CYS A 72 -0.29 -9.34 -10.41
N LEU A 73 -1.15 -8.51 -9.83
CA LEU A 73 -2.48 -8.90 -9.37
C LEU A 73 -3.41 -8.99 -10.58
N ARG A 74 -4.25 -10.03 -10.60
CA ARG A 74 -5.25 -10.29 -11.62
C ARG A 74 -6.61 -10.58 -11.02
N LEU A 75 -7.60 -9.79 -11.42
CA LEU A 75 -9.01 -10.15 -11.33
C LEU A 75 -9.43 -10.59 -12.74
N TYR A 76 -9.79 -11.85 -12.91
CA TYR A 76 -10.11 -12.46 -14.21
C TYR A 76 -8.91 -12.53 -15.18
N VAL A 77 -9.14 -12.38 -16.49
CA VAL A 77 -8.21 -12.74 -17.57
C VAL A 77 -7.39 -11.58 -18.16
N ALA A 78 -7.83 -10.32 -18.01
CA ALA A 78 -7.22 -9.18 -18.73
C ALA A 78 -6.52 -8.16 -17.83
N ASP A 79 -6.96 -7.99 -16.58
CA ASP A 79 -6.54 -6.85 -15.76
C ASP A 79 -5.27 -7.16 -14.98
N CYS A 80 -4.21 -6.38 -15.18
CA CYS A 80 -2.90 -6.58 -14.54
C CYS A 80 -2.52 -5.38 -13.67
N GLY A 81 -2.67 -5.51 -12.35
CA GLY A 81 -2.17 -4.56 -11.37
C GLY A 81 -0.73 -4.90 -11.03
N ARG A 82 0.24 -4.20 -11.63
CA ARG A 82 1.65 -4.41 -11.33
C ARG A 82 1.93 -4.11 -9.86
N VAL A 83 2.55 -5.06 -9.18
CA VAL A 83 2.93 -4.94 -7.77
C VAL A 83 4.42 -5.06 -7.53
N ALA A 84 5.14 -5.75 -8.42
CA ALA A 84 6.60 -5.81 -8.36
C ALA A 84 7.22 -6.09 -9.74
N VAL A 85 8.50 -5.76 -9.85
CA VAL A 85 9.40 -6.24 -10.90
C VAL A 85 10.43 -7.15 -10.29
N VAL A 86 10.76 -8.20 -11.03
CA VAL A 86 11.82 -9.14 -10.71
C VAL A 86 12.84 -9.11 -11.84
N THR A 87 14.09 -8.80 -11.52
CA THR A 87 15.18 -8.82 -12.50
C THR A 87 15.65 -10.25 -12.77
N ASP A 88 16.45 -10.45 -13.79
CA ASP A 88 17.08 -11.75 -14.10
C ASP A 88 18.07 -12.25 -13.04
N ARG A 89 18.51 -11.35 -12.15
CA ARG A 89 19.35 -11.65 -10.97
C ARG A 89 18.53 -12.06 -9.74
N GLY A 90 17.20 -12.06 -9.83
CA GLY A 90 16.32 -12.35 -8.70
C GLY A 90 16.12 -11.18 -7.74
N GLU A 91 16.46 -9.95 -8.13
CA GLU A 91 16.18 -8.76 -7.32
C GLU A 91 14.71 -8.37 -7.48
N VAL A 92 14.04 -8.08 -6.35
CA VAL A 92 12.61 -7.71 -6.34
C VAL A 92 12.47 -6.22 -6.06
N ARG A 93 11.93 -5.47 -7.02
CA ARG A 93 11.52 -4.07 -6.85
C ARG A 93 10.01 -3.99 -6.68
N VAL A 94 9.55 -3.62 -5.49
CA VAL A 94 8.14 -3.39 -5.19
C VAL A 94 7.64 -2.10 -5.84
N GLU A 95 6.47 -2.17 -6.47
CA GLU A 95 5.82 -1.07 -7.17
C GLU A 95 4.42 -0.80 -6.64
N VAL A 96 4.35 0.06 -5.64
CA VAL A 96 3.09 0.37 -4.97
C VAL A 96 2.23 1.39 -5.71
N GLU A 97 2.80 2.17 -6.63
CA GLU A 97 2.12 3.29 -7.31
C GLU A 97 0.86 2.89 -8.09
N HIS A 98 0.82 1.67 -8.60
CA HIS A 98 -0.31 1.17 -9.40
C HIS A 98 -1.37 0.46 -8.57
N ILE A 99 -1.07 0.13 -7.30
CA ILE A 99 -1.99 -0.60 -6.43
C ILE A 99 -3.30 0.17 -6.26
N PRO A 100 -3.30 1.49 -5.96
CA PRO A 100 -4.56 2.13 -5.65
C PRO A 100 -5.56 2.12 -6.81
N GLY A 101 -5.09 2.45 -8.03
CA GLY A 101 -5.88 2.39 -9.25
C GLY A 101 -6.43 0.98 -9.50
N TYR A 102 -5.60 -0.04 -9.31
CA TYR A 102 -6.00 -1.42 -9.57
C TYR A 102 -7.01 -1.99 -8.57
N LEU A 103 -7.01 -1.55 -7.31
CA LEU A 103 -8.04 -2.00 -6.37
C LEU A 103 -9.42 -1.38 -6.67
N SER A 104 -9.48 -0.30 -7.46
CA SER A 104 -10.74 0.30 -7.90
C SER A 104 -11.38 -0.38 -9.12
N SER A 105 -10.65 -1.24 -9.84
CA SER A 105 -11.10 -1.89 -11.08
C SER A 105 -10.39 -3.24 -11.32
N PRO A 106 -11.10 -4.34 -11.65
CA PRO A 106 -12.52 -4.47 -11.98
C PRO A 106 -13.35 -5.09 -10.83
N GLY A 107 -13.54 -4.37 -9.71
CA GLY A 107 -14.30 -4.96 -8.59
C GLY A 107 -14.50 -4.10 -7.35
N GLU A 108 -14.45 -2.78 -7.50
CA GLU A 108 -14.89 -1.77 -6.51
C GLU A 108 -14.54 -2.04 -5.04
N LEU A 109 -13.31 -2.45 -4.70
CA LEU A 109 -12.90 -2.41 -3.28
C LEU A 109 -13.09 -1.00 -2.73
N TYR A 110 -12.83 0.01 -3.56
CA TYR A 110 -13.30 1.38 -3.37
C TYR A 110 -13.50 2.07 -4.73
N ASN A 111 -14.12 3.26 -4.70
CA ASN A 111 -14.42 4.03 -5.91
C ASN A 111 -13.16 4.71 -6.50
N GLY A 112 -13.26 5.16 -7.75
CA GLY A 112 -12.15 5.81 -8.46
C GLY A 112 -11.61 7.06 -7.75
N ALA A 113 -12.44 7.85 -7.08
CA ALA A 113 -11.99 9.04 -6.36
C ALA A 113 -11.02 8.70 -5.21
N VAL A 114 -11.31 7.64 -4.43
CA VAL A 114 -10.39 7.13 -3.41
C VAL A 114 -9.09 6.65 -4.05
N ALA A 115 -9.18 5.99 -5.20
CA ALA A 115 -8.01 5.51 -5.95
C ALA A 115 -7.10 6.65 -6.41
N ASP A 116 -7.68 7.73 -6.93
CA ASP A 116 -6.95 8.90 -7.42
C ASP A 116 -6.21 9.61 -6.28
N VAL A 117 -6.89 9.84 -5.15
CA VAL A 117 -6.28 10.45 -3.96
C VAL A 117 -5.09 9.61 -3.47
N TRP A 118 -5.26 8.30 -3.34
CA TRP A 118 -4.18 7.41 -2.90
C TRP A 118 -3.04 7.29 -3.91
N THR A 119 -3.36 7.33 -5.20
CA THR A 119 -2.35 7.36 -6.26
C THR A 119 -1.48 8.61 -6.15
N ILE A 120 -2.09 9.79 -5.92
CA ILE A 120 -1.36 11.04 -5.71
C ILE A 120 -0.50 10.93 -4.44
N ARG A 121 -1.09 10.53 -3.31
CA ARG A 121 -0.37 10.38 -2.03
C ARG A 121 0.86 9.47 -2.19
N PHE A 122 0.71 8.31 -2.80
CA PHE A 122 1.83 7.38 -3.00
C PHE A 122 2.95 8.00 -3.83
N ARG A 123 2.61 8.61 -4.96
CA ARG A 123 3.60 9.23 -5.84
C ARG A 123 4.39 10.31 -5.10
N GLU A 124 3.70 11.14 -4.33
CA GLU A 124 4.33 12.25 -3.61
C GLU A 124 5.15 11.77 -2.41
N VAL A 125 4.69 10.75 -1.68
CA VAL A 125 5.47 10.12 -0.61
C VAL A 125 6.76 9.50 -1.16
N LEU A 126 6.69 8.78 -2.29
CA LEU A 126 7.85 8.17 -2.93
C LEU A 126 8.86 9.21 -3.48
N ARG A 127 8.38 10.42 -3.80
CA ARG A 127 9.23 11.56 -4.20
C ARG A 127 9.81 12.34 -3.02
N GLY A 128 9.45 11.99 -1.78
CA GLY A 128 9.90 12.71 -0.59
C GLY A 128 9.24 14.09 -0.44
N ALA A 129 8.02 14.27 -0.94
CA ALA A 129 7.31 15.56 -0.93
C ALA A 129 6.53 15.85 0.38
N LEU A 130 6.58 14.94 1.36
CA LEU A 130 6.02 15.19 2.68
C LEU A 130 6.86 16.21 3.45
N VAL A 131 6.23 17.30 3.88
CA VAL A 131 6.90 18.37 4.62
C VAL A 131 6.61 18.19 6.11
N PRO A 132 7.62 18.05 6.97
CA PRO A 132 7.43 17.98 8.42
C PRO A 132 6.75 19.26 8.95
N VAL A 133 5.79 19.11 9.85
CA VAL A 133 5.07 20.21 10.48
C VAL A 133 5.15 20.05 12.00
N PRO A 134 5.52 21.11 12.75
CA PRO A 134 5.50 21.05 14.20
C PRO A 134 4.06 20.86 14.70
N ARG A 135 3.87 20.04 15.74
CA ARG A 135 2.54 19.76 16.30
C ARG A 135 1.75 21.02 16.66
N SER A 136 2.42 22.02 17.22
CA SER A 136 1.81 23.32 17.57
C SER A 136 1.25 24.10 16.38
N ALA A 137 1.57 23.72 15.14
CA ALA A 137 1.04 24.30 13.92
C ALA A 137 -0.01 23.40 13.24
N LEU A 138 -0.39 22.28 13.86
CA LEU A 138 -1.43 21.42 13.33
C LEU A 138 -2.79 22.09 13.46
N PRO A 139 -3.64 21.99 12.43
CA PRO A 139 -5.04 22.37 12.57
C PRO A 139 -5.76 21.51 13.62
N PRO A 140 -6.71 22.06 14.39
CA PRO A 140 -7.44 21.31 15.41
C PRO A 140 -8.10 20.03 14.90
N TYR A 141 -8.66 20.04 13.68
CA TYR A 141 -9.28 18.86 13.08
C TYR A 141 -8.31 17.70 12.83
N VAL A 142 -7.01 17.98 12.70
CA VAL A 142 -5.97 16.94 12.55
C VAL A 142 -5.65 16.34 13.91
N GLU A 143 -5.52 17.18 14.93
CA GLU A 143 -5.26 16.74 16.31
C GLU A 143 -6.43 15.89 16.83
N GLU A 144 -7.67 16.37 16.68
CA GLU A 144 -8.88 15.64 17.06
C GLU A 144 -8.97 14.27 16.36
N ALA A 145 -8.69 14.22 15.05
CA ALA A 145 -8.67 12.96 14.32
C ALA A 145 -7.56 12.02 14.79
N ALA A 146 -6.38 12.56 15.13
CA ALA A 146 -5.26 11.79 15.65
C ALA A 146 -5.58 11.19 17.02
N GLU A 147 -6.10 11.99 17.94
CA GLU A 147 -6.51 11.53 19.27
C GLU A 147 -7.62 10.48 19.16
N GLN A 148 -8.65 10.73 18.34
CA GLN A 148 -9.78 9.82 18.18
C GLN A 148 -9.38 8.46 17.58
N LYS A 149 -8.43 8.45 16.64
CA LYS A 149 -8.07 7.24 15.88
C LYS A 149 -6.87 6.50 16.42
N LEU A 150 -5.92 7.20 17.03
CA LEU A 150 -4.65 6.63 17.48
C LEU A 150 -4.47 6.66 19.00
N GLY A 151 -5.26 7.44 19.74
CA GLY A 151 -5.10 7.63 21.18
C GLY A 151 -3.69 8.08 21.54
N ASP A 152 -3.12 7.51 22.59
CA ASP A 152 -1.79 7.86 23.10
C ASP A 152 -0.67 7.72 22.06
N LEU A 153 -0.81 6.78 21.11
CA LEU A 153 0.17 6.60 20.04
C LEU A 153 0.32 7.87 19.20
N ALA A 154 -0.75 8.68 19.08
CA ALA A 154 -0.70 9.93 18.34
C ALA A 154 0.51 10.76 18.75
N HIS A 155 0.79 10.92 20.05
CA HIS A 155 1.86 11.79 20.55
C HIS A 155 3.27 11.34 20.19
N HIS A 156 3.46 10.07 19.83
CA HIS A 156 4.73 9.51 19.42
C HIS A 156 5.00 9.63 17.92
N LEU A 157 4.02 10.11 17.14
CA LEU A 157 4.16 10.28 15.69
C LEU A 157 4.54 11.71 15.31
N GLU A 158 5.39 11.80 14.30
CA GLU A 158 5.68 13.04 13.59
C GLU A 158 4.51 13.38 12.66
N ALA A 159 4.30 14.68 12.43
CA ALA A 159 3.26 15.16 11.55
C ALA A 159 3.86 15.74 10.27
N PHE A 160 3.20 15.45 9.16
CA PHE A 160 3.62 15.86 7.83
C PHE A 160 2.45 16.48 7.09
N HIS A 161 2.73 17.47 6.26
CA HIS A 161 1.77 18.07 5.34
C HIS A 161 2.16 17.73 3.90
N LEU A 162 1.16 17.40 3.08
CA LEU A 162 1.29 17.13 1.66
C LEU A 162 0.72 18.31 0.85
N PRO A 163 1.56 19.21 0.31
CA PRO A 163 1.08 20.44 -0.34
C PRO A 163 0.17 20.22 -1.55
N SER A 164 0.36 19.13 -2.29
CA SER A 164 -0.38 18.84 -3.53
C SER A 164 -1.86 18.54 -3.29
N THR A 165 -2.21 17.99 -2.13
CA THR A 165 -3.60 17.65 -1.77
C THR A 165 -4.13 18.45 -0.58
N GLY A 166 -3.25 19.13 0.17
CA GLY A 166 -3.59 19.78 1.43
C GLY A 166 -3.85 18.80 2.58
N ASP A 167 -3.43 17.54 2.40
CA ASP A 167 -3.61 16.49 3.40
C ASP A 167 -2.50 16.54 4.46
N TYR A 168 -2.81 15.99 5.62
CA TYR A 168 -1.84 15.71 6.68
C TYR A 168 -1.65 14.20 6.82
N ALA A 169 -0.43 13.79 7.09
CA ALA A 169 -0.07 12.42 7.45
C ALA A 169 0.60 12.43 8.83
N LEU A 170 0.25 11.47 9.68
CA LEU A 170 0.99 11.22 10.92
C LEU A 170 1.71 9.89 10.79
N GLY A 171 3.00 9.87 11.15
CA GLY A 171 3.83 8.69 11.00
C GLY A 171 5.25 8.84 11.53
N VAL A 172 6.05 7.79 11.38
CA VAL A 172 7.47 7.77 11.73
C VAL A 172 8.17 6.67 10.93
N GLY A 173 9.43 6.90 10.55
CA GLY A 173 10.26 5.88 9.88
C GLY A 173 9.69 5.37 8.56
N GLY A 174 8.96 6.22 7.82
CA GLY A 174 8.31 5.86 6.56
C GLY A 174 7.02 5.03 6.71
N ILE A 175 6.46 4.95 7.91
CA ILE A 175 5.16 4.33 8.19
C ILE A 175 4.16 5.44 8.56
N TYR A 176 3.06 5.53 7.81
CA TYR A 176 2.06 6.61 7.93
C TYR A 176 0.67 6.02 8.22
N PRO A 177 0.37 5.62 9.47
CA PRO A 177 -0.89 4.96 9.82
C PRO A 177 -2.12 5.84 9.65
N LEU A 178 -1.98 7.16 9.72
CA LEU A 178 -3.10 8.09 9.67
C LEU A 178 -2.89 9.14 8.60
N TRP A 179 -3.92 9.33 7.79
CA TRP A 179 -4.05 10.43 6.85
C TRP A 179 -5.33 11.21 7.11
N VAL A 180 -5.23 12.53 7.18
CA VAL A 180 -6.33 13.45 7.41
C VAL A 180 -6.39 14.43 6.25
N GLY A 181 -7.50 14.40 5.50
CA GLY A 181 -7.72 15.31 4.39
C GLY A 181 -8.01 16.73 4.86
N TRP A 182 -7.98 17.67 3.91
CA TRP A 182 -8.31 19.06 4.15
C TRP A 182 -9.62 19.21 4.95
N ARG A 183 -9.58 19.98 6.05
CA ARG A 183 -10.71 20.20 6.99
C ARG A 183 -11.30 18.94 7.62
N GLY A 184 -10.56 17.83 7.65
CA GLY A 184 -11.03 16.58 8.25
C GLY A 184 -12.11 15.88 7.41
N LEU A 185 -12.30 16.28 6.15
CA LEU A 185 -13.33 15.71 5.26
C LEU A 185 -13.13 14.22 4.98
N MET A 186 -11.90 13.74 5.11
CA MET A 186 -11.56 12.34 4.95
C MET A 186 -10.51 11.95 5.99
N VAL A 187 -10.80 10.93 6.78
CA VAL A 187 -9.83 10.33 7.72
C VAL A 187 -9.60 8.89 7.29
N SER A 188 -8.34 8.54 7.03
CA SER A 188 -7.95 7.19 6.64
C SER A 188 -6.98 6.62 7.65
N VAL A 189 -7.27 5.41 8.14
CA VAL A 189 -6.42 4.69 9.09
C VAL A 189 -6.01 3.36 8.48
N SER A 190 -4.71 3.12 8.40
CA SER A 190 -4.15 1.82 8.03
C SER A 190 -3.88 0.98 9.27
N GLU A 191 -4.75 0.01 9.53
CA GLU A 191 -4.60 -0.95 10.63
C GLU A 191 -3.31 -1.79 10.53
N VAL A 192 -2.80 -2.00 9.31
CA VAL A 192 -1.53 -2.70 9.09
C VAL A 192 -0.37 -1.84 9.55
N ALA A 193 -0.35 -0.55 9.18
CA ALA A 193 0.66 0.40 9.62
C ALA A 193 0.61 0.62 11.14
N LEU A 194 -0.60 0.70 11.70
CA LEU A 194 -0.79 0.86 13.13
C LEU A 194 -0.20 -0.30 13.93
N ARG A 195 -0.52 -1.54 13.54
CA ARG A 195 0.04 -2.75 14.18
C ARG A 195 1.56 -2.82 14.07
N GLU A 196 2.12 -2.51 12.90
CA GLU A 196 3.57 -2.50 12.70
C GLU A 196 4.28 -1.51 13.64
N LEU A 197 3.68 -0.34 13.90
CA LEU A 197 4.22 0.64 14.84
C LEU A 197 4.15 0.14 16.28
N VAL A 198 3.00 -0.42 16.69
CA VAL A 198 2.82 -0.98 18.04
C VAL A 198 3.82 -2.12 18.31
N GLU A 199 4.00 -3.02 17.35
CA GLU A 199 4.96 -4.13 17.47
C GLU A 199 6.42 -3.64 17.58
N LYS A 200 6.78 -2.57 16.86
CA LYS A 200 8.12 -1.96 16.93
C LYS A 200 8.39 -1.25 18.25
N GLU A 201 7.38 -0.66 18.86
CA GLU A 201 7.51 -0.01 20.18
C GLU A 201 7.61 -1.04 21.31
N HIS A 202 6.89 -2.17 21.23
CA HIS A 202 6.92 -3.23 22.26
C HIS A 202 8.08 -4.23 22.11
N GLY A 203 8.73 -4.26 20.95
CA GLY A 203 9.91 -5.09 20.67
C GLY A 203 11.25 -4.42 21.02
N ARG A 204 11.22 -3.22 21.61
CA ARG A 204 12.38 -2.49 22.16
C ARG A 204 12.46 -2.68 23.67
#